data_AF-A0A135SWY1-F1
#
_entry.id   AF-A0A135SWY1-F1
#
_cell.length_a   1.000
_cell.length_b   1.000
_cell.length_c   1.000
_cell.angle_alpha   90.00
_cell.angle_beta   90.00
_cell.angle_gamma   90.00
#
_symmetry.space_group_name_H-M   'P 1'
#
loop_
_entity.id
_entity.type
_entity.pdbx_description
1 polymer ?
#
loop_
_entity_poly.entity_id
_entity_poly.type
_entity_poly.pdbx_seq_one_letter_code
_entity_poly.pdbx_strand_id
1 'polypeptide(L)'
;MFTPATDRLFWTLNGPLESAIQVTPNRYYEPGDVMEPYFRPVSAEESASGLEPSWHPVSQESLMAPPVTTITVRVEALDEWEQLWAELNRYCVADTLTDPNRPRAKDVQLEVTTAGTFLTIHEYVSAVHPWLMGMRERILDALGKLKLGAPWPPETKLAVHLLGGPIYIGAEDGWARRHKKPSPPLMVEMTLAENEEFSRKVRERMMARSAARIRELERIRQEGGN
;
A
#
# COMPACT_ATOMS: atom_id res chain seq x y z
N MET A 1 4.76 -14.55 3.88
CA MET A 1 5.10 -13.19 3.40
C MET A 1 3.93 -12.70 2.58
N PHE A 2 3.64 -11.39 2.54
CA PHE A 2 2.59 -10.88 1.66
C PHE A 2 2.96 -11.09 0.18
N THR A 3 1.96 -11.22 -0.69
CA THR A 3 2.20 -11.42 -2.13
C THR A 3 2.64 -10.13 -2.82
N PRO A 4 3.38 -10.18 -3.94
CA PRO A 4 3.72 -8.98 -4.70
C PRO A 4 2.52 -8.15 -5.18
N ALA A 5 1.32 -8.74 -5.19
CA ALA A 5 0.06 -8.07 -5.51
C ALA A 5 -0.30 -6.99 -4.48
N THR A 6 0.02 -7.20 -3.20
CA THR A 6 -0.29 -6.24 -2.15
C THR A 6 0.52 -4.95 -2.25
N ASP A 7 1.73 -5.04 -2.81
CA ASP A 7 2.61 -3.89 -3.06
C ASP A 7 2.05 -2.95 -4.15
N ARG A 8 1.02 -3.39 -4.90
CA ARG A 8 0.35 -2.57 -5.92
C ARG A 8 -0.76 -1.69 -5.35
N LEU A 9 -1.13 -1.90 -4.09
CA LEU A 9 -2.26 -1.22 -3.49
C LEU A 9 -1.82 0.14 -2.93
N PHE A 10 -2.29 1.21 -3.56
CA PHE A 10 -2.29 2.52 -2.94
C PHE A 10 -3.59 2.67 -2.16
N TRP A 11 -3.49 2.47 -0.85
CA TRP A 11 -4.64 2.40 0.04
C TRP A 11 -4.65 3.58 1.00
N THR A 12 -5.63 4.45 0.82
CA THR A 12 -5.86 5.64 1.64
C THR A 12 -6.92 5.40 2.71
N LEU A 13 -6.88 6.17 3.79
CA LEU A 13 -7.81 6.08 4.92
C LEU A 13 -8.66 7.36 5.06
N ASN A 14 -9.14 7.89 3.93
CA ASN A 14 -9.80 9.21 3.87
C ASN A 14 -11.24 9.16 3.36
N GLY A 15 -11.83 7.98 3.27
CA GLY A 15 -13.15 7.77 2.67
C GLY A 15 -13.60 6.31 2.77
N PRO A 16 -14.70 5.95 2.10
CA PRO A 16 -15.19 4.57 2.06
C PRO A 16 -14.28 3.68 1.19
N LEU A 17 -14.40 2.36 1.35
CA LEU A 17 -13.50 1.38 0.72
C LEU A 17 -13.49 1.49 -0.82
N GLU A 18 -14.64 1.81 -1.40
CA GLU A 18 -14.90 1.93 -2.83
C GLU A 18 -14.03 3.01 -3.49
N SER A 19 -13.64 4.05 -2.75
CA SER A 19 -12.75 5.12 -3.25
C SER A 19 -11.38 5.13 -2.56
N ALA A 20 -11.20 4.32 -1.53
CA ALA A 20 -10.00 4.29 -0.70
C ALA A 20 -8.78 3.69 -1.41
N ILE A 21 -8.98 2.78 -2.37
CA ILE A 21 -7.90 1.99 -2.96
C ILE A 21 -7.77 2.24 -4.46
N GLN A 22 -6.54 2.48 -4.89
CA GLN A 22 -6.13 2.48 -6.29
C GLN A 22 -5.02 1.44 -6.49
N VAL A 23 -4.93 0.90 -7.70
CA VAL A 23 -4.03 -0.21 -8.04
C VAL A 23 -3.01 0.28 -9.06
N THR A 24 -1.72 0.15 -8.73
CA THR A 24 -0.65 0.46 -9.67
C THR A 24 -0.50 -0.66 -10.71
N PRO A 25 -0.02 -0.32 -11.94
CA PRO A 25 0.19 -1.32 -12.98
C PRO A 25 1.28 -2.33 -12.60
N ASN A 26 2.28 -1.90 -11.84
CA ASN A 26 3.42 -2.70 -11.42
C ASN A 26 3.61 -2.66 -9.90
N ARG A 27 4.35 -3.66 -9.38
CA ARG A 27 4.79 -3.74 -7.97
C ARG A 27 5.53 -2.49 -7.50
N TYR A 28 6.29 -1.86 -8.40
CA TYR A 28 6.99 -0.62 -8.11
C TYR A 28 6.24 0.52 -8.77
N TYR A 29 6.06 1.61 -8.02
CA TYR A 29 5.47 2.84 -8.50
C TYR A 29 6.50 3.67 -9.27
N GLU A 30 6.16 4.06 -10.49
CA GLU A 30 6.90 5.06 -11.26
C GLU A 30 6.09 6.37 -11.32
N PRO A 31 6.71 7.55 -11.09
CA PRO A 31 6.01 8.82 -11.21
C PRO A 31 5.36 8.97 -12.60
N GLY A 32 4.06 9.20 -12.63
CA GLY A 32 3.27 9.29 -13.86
C GLY A 32 2.54 7.99 -14.24
N ASP A 33 2.66 6.93 -13.46
CA ASP A 33 1.85 5.73 -13.63
C ASP A 33 0.35 6.05 -13.53
N VAL A 34 -0.42 5.53 -14.49
CA VAL A 34 -1.89 5.61 -14.46
C VAL A 34 -2.39 4.53 -13.50
N MET A 35 -3.02 4.95 -12.42
CA MET A 35 -3.55 4.06 -11.39
C MET A 35 -4.99 3.68 -11.72
N GLU A 36 -5.31 2.40 -11.59
CA GLU A 36 -6.68 1.92 -11.80
C GLU A 36 -7.48 1.98 -10.50
N PRO A 37 -8.78 2.29 -10.55
CA PRO A 37 -9.62 2.21 -9.37
C PRO A 37 -9.81 0.75 -8.93
N TYR A 38 -9.76 0.51 -7.61
CA TYR A 38 -9.98 -0.82 -7.05
C TYR A 38 -11.44 -1.27 -7.18
N PHE A 39 -12.38 -0.35 -7.06
CA PHE A 39 -13.80 -0.56 -7.32
C PHE A 39 -14.20 0.13 -8.63
N ARG A 40 -14.86 -0.60 -9.52
CA ARG A 40 -15.38 -0.06 -10.78
C ARG A 40 -16.90 0.06 -10.65
N PRO A 41 -17.42 1.27 -10.36
CA PRO A 41 -18.86 1.49 -10.39
C PRO A 41 -19.36 1.37 -11.82
N VAL A 42 -20.64 1.06 -11.95
CA VAL A 42 -21.34 1.00 -13.22
C VAL A 42 -22.28 2.19 -13.31
N SER A 43 -22.40 2.80 -14.50
CA SER A 43 -23.30 3.93 -14.73
C SER A 43 -24.75 3.46 -14.69
N ALA A 44 -25.72 4.35 -14.39
CA ALA A 44 -27.14 3.98 -14.33
C ALA A 44 -27.66 3.31 -15.63
N GLU A 45 -27.12 3.70 -16.78
CA GLU A 45 -27.43 3.18 -18.11
C GLU A 45 -26.87 1.75 -18.31
N GLU A 46 -25.68 1.50 -17.79
CA GLU A 46 -25.00 0.21 -17.86
C GLU A 46 -25.60 -0.77 -16.83
N SER A 47 -26.03 -0.28 -15.66
CA SER A 47 -26.81 -1.06 -14.70
C SER A 47 -28.15 -1.50 -15.27
N ALA A 48 -28.82 -0.63 -16.03
CA ALA A 48 -30.05 -0.98 -16.76
C ALA A 48 -29.82 -2.02 -17.87
N SER A 49 -28.58 -2.13 -18.36
CA SER A 49 -28.13 -3.15 -19.31
C SER A 49 -27.69 -4.46 -18.63
N GLY A 50 -27.82 -4.56 -17.31
CA GLY A 50 -27.47 -5.75 -16.51
C GLY A 50 -25.99 -5.86 -16.16
N LEU A 51 -25.20 -4.79 -16.33
CA LEU A 51 -23.82 -4.76 -15.92
C LEU A 51 -23.73 -4.48 -14.41
N GLU A 52 -22.98 -5.30 -13.68
CA GLU A 52 -22.83 -5.19 -12.22
C GLU A 52 -21.51 -4.49 -11.84
N PRO A 53 -21.49 -3.71 -10.74
CA PRO A 53 -20.25 -3.19 -10.16
C PRO A 53 -19.24 -4.30 -9.92
N SER A 54 -17.97 -4.03 -10.20
CA SER A 54 -16.92 -5.05 -10.10
C SER A 54 -15.69 -4.55 -9.37
N TRP A 55 -15.02 -5.47 -8.68
CA TRP A 55 -13.74 -5.22 -8.04
C TRP A 55 -12.59 -5.52 -9.01
N HIS A 56 -11.47 -4.82 -8.84
CA HIS A 56 -10.26 -5.06 -9.62
C HIS A 56 -9.80 -6.53 -9.45
N PRO A 57 -9.29 -7.22 -10.49
CA PRO A 57 -8.90 -8.63 -10.41
C PRO A 57 -7.93 -8.99 -9.27
N VAL A 58 -7.04 -8.04 -8.92
CA VAL A 58 -6.13 -8.13 -7.75
C VAL A 58 -6.86 -8.47 -6.44
N SER A 59 -8.14 -8.11 -6.32
CA SER A 59 -8.98 -8.38 -5.15
C SER A 59 -9.12 -9.88 -4.85
N GLN A 60 -9.05 -10.72 -5.87
CA GLN A 60 -9.20 -12.19 -5.77
C GLN A 60 -7.87 -12.90 -5.56
N GLU A 61 -6.74 -12.20 -5.62
CA GLU A 61 -5.43 -12.80 -5.38
C GLU A 61 -5.24 -13.16 -3.91
N SER A 62 -4.42 -14.19 -3.65
CA SER A 62 -4.03 -14.55 -2.29
C SER A 62 -3.32 -13.38 -1.61
N LEU A 63 -3.71 -13.09 -0.37
CA LEU A 63 -3.04 -12.08 0.45
C LEU A 63 -1.57 -12.47 0.73
N MET A 64 -1.32 -13.77 0.92
CA MET A 64 -0.05 -14.29 1.41
C MET A 64 0.54 -15.37 0.49
N ALA A 65 1.87 -15.45 0.48
CA ALA A 65 2.66 -16.56 -0.04
C ALA A 65 3.55 -17.13 1.09
N PRO A 66 3.36 -18.40 1.51
CA PRO A 66 2.28 -19.31 1.10
C PRO A 66 0.89 -18.80 1.55
N PRO A 67 -0.22 -19.28 0.93
CA PRO A 67 -1.58 -18.88 1.30
C PRO A 67 -1.92 -19.25 2.75
N VAL A 68 -2.73 -18.43 3.39
CA VAL A 68 -3.19 -18.62 4.79
C VAL A 68 -4.70 -18.43 4.86
N THR A 69 -5.35 -18.99 5.86
CA THR A 69 -6.79 -18.80 6.11
C THR A 69 -7.09 -17.74 7.16
N THR A 70 -6.12 -17.42 8.01
CA THR A 70 -6.25 -16.48 9.13
C THR A 70 -5.01 -15.61 9.24
N ILE A 71 -5.20 -14.35 9.62
CA ILE A 71 -4.11 -13.42 9.96
C ILE A 71 -4.53 -12.50 11.10
N THR A 72 -3.60 -12.20 12.00
CA THR A 72 -3.78 -11.15 13.01
C THR A 72 -3.14 -9.86 12.53
N VAL A 73 -3.95 -8.81 12.48
CA VAL A 73 -3.57 -7.48 12.03
C VAL A 73 -3.26 -6.61 13.24
N ARG A 74 -2.12 -5.91 13.18
CA ARG A 74 -1.67 -4.91 14.15
C ARG A 74 -1.29 -3.62 13.42
N VAL A 75 -1.12 -2.53 14.14
CA VAL A 75 -0.69 -1.24 13.55
C VAL A 75 0.65 -0.85 14.16
N GLU A 76 1.66 -0.67 13.31
CA GLU A 76 3.05 -0.43 13.74
C GLU A 76 3.15 0.82 14.62
N ALA A 77 2.47 1.91 14.26
CA ALA A 77 2.50 3.15 15.04
C ALA A 77 1.99 2.97 16.48
N LEU A 78 1.02 2.08 16.70
CA LEU A 78 0.51 1.78 18.05
C LEU A 78 1.49 0.93 18.83
N ASP A 79 2.06 -0.10 18.19
CA ASP A 79 3.09 -0.98 18.78
C ASP A 79 4.34 -0.18 19.17
N GLU A 80 4.83 0.70 18.28
CA GLU A 80 5.98 1.58 18.53
C GLU A 80 5.67 2.60 19.63
N TRP A 81 4.46 3.16 19.65
CA TRP A 81 4.10 4.14 20.67
C TRP A 81 4.08 3.52 22.08
N GLU A 82 3.58 2.29 22.22
CA GLU A 82 3.66 1.56 23.49
C GLU A 82 5.11 1.38 23.97
N GLN A 83 6.02 1.03 23.07
CA GLN A 83 7.43 0.85 23.40
C GLN A 83 8.07 2.18 23.80
N LEU A 84 7.89 3.22 22.99
CA LEU A 84 8.45 4.54 23.26
C LEU A 84 7.90 5.13 24.57
N TRP A 85 6.61 4.98 24.84
CA TRP A 85 6.02 5.42 26.10
C TRP A 85 6.71 4.75 27.29
N ALA A 86 6.93 3.43 27.23
CA ALA A 86 7.60 2.70 28.31
C ALA A 86 9.05 3.17 28.50
N GLU A 87 9.76 3.46 27.41
CA GLU A 87 11.13 3.98 27.46
C GLU A 87 11.20 5.38 28.08
N LEU A 88 10.31 6.29 27.68
CA LEU A 88 10.26 7.65 28.19
C LEU A 88 9.86 7.72 29.67
N ASN A 89 9.03 6.78 30.12
CA ASN A 89 8.50 6.74 31.49
C ASN A 89 9.26 5.82 32.43
N ARG A 90 10.29 5.10 31.96
CA ARG A 90 11.02 4.08 32.74
C ARG A 90 11.64 4.57 34.05
N TYR A 91 11.90 5.88 34.15
CA TYR A 91 12.49 6.52 35.34
C TYR A 91 11.49 7.39 36.11
N CYS A 92 10.29 7.61 35.54
CA CYS A 92 9.28 8.51 36.09
C CYS A 92 8.10 7.74 36.71
N VAL A 93 7.94 6.47 36.37
CA VAL A 93 6.86 5.60 36.83
C VAL A 93 7.45 4.40 37.55
N ALA A 94 6.83 4.01 38.67
CA ALA A 94 7.29 2.89 39.49
C ALA A 94 7.25 1.54 38.74
N ASP A 95 6.18 1.31 37.96
CA ASP A 95 6.06 0.16 37.06
C ASP A 95 5.32 0.54 35.77
N THR A 96 6.06 0.56 34.65
CA THR A 96 5.50 0.86 33.33
C THR A 96 4.59 -0.25 32.82
N LEU A 97 4.62 -1.46 33.37
CA LEU A 97 3.74 -2.56 32.96
C LEU A 97 2.33 -2.41 33.51
N THR A 98 2.14 -1.78 34.67
CA THR A 98 0.83 -1.63 35.32
C THR A 98 0.26 -0.22 35.23
N ASP A 99 1.00 0.73 34.66
CA ASP A 99 0.53 2.11 34.54
C ASP A 99 -0.76 2.20 33.69
N PRO A 100 -1.81 2.89 34.20
CA PRO A 100 -3.08 3.04 33.48
C PRO A 100 -2.98 3.96 32.25
N ASN A 101 -1.97 4.83 32.19
CA ASN A 101 -1.73 5.73 31.06
C ASN A 101 -0.90 5.08 29.96
N ARG A 102 -0.41 3.85 30.17
CA ARG A 102 0.32 3.12 29.14
C ARG A 102 -0.63 2.78 27.99
N PRO A 103 -0.32 3.22 26.75
CA PRO A 103 -1.06 2.74 25.59
C PRO A 103 -0.82 1.23 25.43
N ARG A 104 -1.90 0.48 25.26
CA ARG A 104 -1.86 -0.98 25.07
C ARG A 104 -2.15 -1.29 23.61
N ALA A 105 -1.11 -1.52 22.83
CA ALA A 105 -1.26 -1.83 21.41
C ALA A 105 -1.87 -3.23 21.21
N LYS A 106 -1.59 -4.16 22.12
CA LYS A 106 -2.14 -5.54 22.11
C LYS A 106 -3.66 -5.60 22.25
N ASP A 107 -4.26 -4.61 22.88
CA ASP A 107 -5.72 -4.51 23.00
C ASP A 107 -6.36 -4.05 21.67
N VAL A 108 -5.54 -3.79 20.65
CA VAL A 108 -5.91 -3.21 19.36
C VAL A 108 -5.36 -4.08 18.23
N GLN A 109 -5.86 -5.31 18.15
CA GLN A 109 -5.57 -6.24 17.07
C GLN A 109 -6.87 -6.76 16.47
N LEU A 110 -6.84 -7.06 15.17
CA LEU A 110 -7.97 -7.63 14.45
C LEU A 110 -7.57 -8.98 13.87
N GLU A 111 -8.27 -10.04 14.24
CA GLU A 111 -8.15 -11.31 13.53
C GLU A 111 -9.07 -11.29 12.31
N VAL A 112 -8.50 -11.61 11.15
CA VAL A 112 -9.24 -11.75 9.90
C VAL A 112 -9.11 -13.19 9.45
N THR A 113 -10.25 -13.87 9.30
CA THR A 113 -10.35 -15.28 8.92
C THR A 113 -11.28 -15.42 7.72
N THR A 114 -10.90 -16.25 6.75
CA THR A 114 -11.75 -16.62 5.61
C THR A 114 -12.46 -17.95 5.87
N ALA A 115 -13.62 -18.13 5.24
CA ALA A 115 -14.29 -19.43 5.10
C ALA A 115 -13.85 -20.19 3.84
N GLY A 116 -13.08 -19.55 2.95
CA GLY A 116 -12.55 -20.10 1.71
C GLY A 116 -11.26 -20.90 1.89
N THR A 117 -10.60 -21.20 0.78
CA THR A 117 -9.35 -21.97 0.77
C THR A 117 -8.14 -21.14 1.20
N PHE A 118 -8.17 -19.84 0.95
CA PHE A 118 -7.16 -18.87 1.38
C PHE A 118 -7.78 -17.49 1.49
N LEU A 119 -7.18 -16.65 2.32
CA LEU A 119 -7.58 -15.28 2.53
C LEU A 119 -7.21 -14.43 1.31
N THR A 120 -8.21 -13.83 0.68
CA THR A 120 -8.03 -12.94 -0.46
C THR A 120 -7.66 -11.52 -0.02
N ILE A 121 -7.10 -10.74 -0.95
CA ILE A 121 -6.88 -9.32 -0.74
C ILE A 121 -8.21 -8.61 -0.41
N HIS A 122 -9.31 -8.96 -1.08
CA HIS A 122 -10.61 -8.34 -0.85
C HIS A 122 -11.13 -8.57 0.57
N GLU A 123 -11.18 -9.81 1.02
CA GLU A 123 -11.65 -10.13 2.37
C GLU A 123 -10.83 -9.40 3.44
N TYR A 124 -9.51 -9.33 3.23
CA TYR A 124 -8.61 -8.59 4.11
C TYR A 124 -8.95 -7.10 4.15
N VAL A 125 -8.95 -6.40 3.01
CA VAL A 125 -9.17 -4.95 3.00
C VAL A 125 -10.60 -4.59 3.45
N SER A 126 -11.59 -5.43 3.15
CA SER A 126 -12.98 -5.22 3.57
C SER A 126 -13.18 -5.34 5.08
N ALA A 127 -12.42 -6.20 5.76
CA ALA A 127 -12.44 -6.28 7.22
C ALA A 127 -11.57 -5.18 7.87
N VAL A 128 -10.37 -4.95 7.33
CA VAL A 128 -9.36 -4.08 7.96
C VAL A 128 -9.65 -2.59 7.74
N HIS A 129 -10.23 -2.21 6.59
CA HIS A 129 -10.50 -0.80 6.30
C HIS A 129 -11.44 -0.12 7.30
N PRO A 130 -12.68 -0.60 7.54
CA PRO A 130 -13.56 0.02 8.53
C PRO A 130 -12.94 -0.02 9.95
N TRP A 131 -12.19 -1.06 10.28
CA TRP A 131 -11.47 -1.16 11.55
C TRP A 131 -10.41 -0.05 11.70
N LEU A 132 -9.55 0.16 10.69
CA LEU A 132 -8.57 1.26 10.68
C LEU A 132 -9.25 2.63 10.74
N MET A 133 -10.35 2.81 10.00
CA MET A 133 -11.12 4.06 10.02
C MET A 133 -11.69 4.36 11.41
N GLY A 134 -12.20 3.35 12.13
CA GLY A 134 -12.68 3.50 13.50
C GLY A 134 -11.59 3.85 14.52
N MET A 135 -10.31 3.65 14.19
CA MET A 135 -9.16 3.94 15.05
C MET A 135 -8.35 5.15 14.59
N ARG A 136 -8.82 5.87 13.56
CA ARG A 136 -8.08 6.94 12.90
C ARG A 136 -7.50 7.97 13.87
N GLU A 137 -8.29 8.43 14.84
CA GLU A 137 -7.85 9.41 15.85
C GLU A 137 -6.69 8.88 16.70
N ARG A 138 -6.76 7.61 17.11
CA ARG A 138 -5.69 6.96 17.89
C ARG A 138 -4.41 6.80 17.08
N ILE A 139 -4.54 6.50 15.79
CA ILE A 139 -3.40 6.39 14.86
C ILE A 139 -2.73 7.76 14.69
N LEU A 140 -3.51 8.83 14.51
CA LEU A 140 -3.00 10.20 14.38
C LEU A 140 -2.32 10.69 15.67
N ASP A 141 -2.87 10.38 16.84
CA ASP A 141 -2.22 10.66 18.13
C ASP A 141 -0.88 9.92 18.23
N ALA A 142 -0.87 8.61 18.03
CA ALA A 142 0.35 7.80 18.10
C ALA A 142 1.44 8.29 17.13
N LEU A 143 1.09 8.59 15.88
CA LEU A 143 2.03 9.15 14.89
C LEU A 143 2.62 10.49 15.32
N GLY A 144 1.82 11.35 15.96
CA GLY A 144 2.28 12.60 16.57
C GLY A 144 3.25 12.36 17.72
N LYS A 145 2.91 11.46 18.64
CA LYS A 145 3.72 11.11 19.81
C LYS A 145 5.05 10.45 19.44
N LEU A 146 5.10 9.63 18.40
CA LEU A 146 6.34 9.05 17.87
C LEU A 146 7.32 10.10 17.34
N LYS A 147 6.83 11.29 16.98
CA LYS A 147 7.65 12.45 16.61
C LYS A 147 7.92 13.39 17.79
N LEU A 148 7.60 12.97 19.02
CA LEU A 148 7.63 13.78 20.24
C LEU A 148 6.82 15.07 20.10
N GLY A 149 5.78 15.04 19.26
CA GLY A 149 4.97 16.19 18.91
C GLY A 149 3.53 16.10 19.41
N ALA A 150 2.73 17.08 18.99
CA ALA A 150 1.28 17.04 19.11
C ALA A 150 0.70 15.95 18.17
N PRO A 151 -0.54 15.48 18.45
CA PRO A 151 -1.28 14.64 17.51
C PRO A 151 -1.29 15.24 16.11
N TRP A 152 -1.25 14.40 15.09
CA TRP A 152 -1.39 14.88 13.72
C TRP A 152 -2.81 15.45 13.48
N PRO A 153 -2.96 16.48 12.63
CA PRO A 153 -4.27 17.05 12.35
C PRO A 153 -5.29 16.02 11.81
N PRO A 154 -6.58 16.08 12.19
CA PRO A 154 -7.62 15.15 11.73
C PRO A 154 -7.76 15.05 10.21
N GLU A 155 -7.50 16.13 9.50
CA GLU A 155 -7.53 16.27 8.05
C GLU A 155 -6.30 15.68 7.34
N THR A 156 -5.30 15.20 8.09
CA THR A 156 -4.09 14.61 7.52
C THR A 156 -4.45 13.41 6.66
N LYS A 157 -4.12 13.46 5.38
CA LYS A 157 -4.40 12.33 4.49
C LYS A 157 -3.48 11.17 4.81
N LEU A 158 -4.06 10.05 5.25
CA LEU A 158 -3.30 8.85 5.62
C LEU A 158 -3.34 7.80 4.52
N ALA A 159 -2.24 7.06 4.38
CA ALA A 159 -2.14 5.89 3.53
C ALA A 159 -1.39 4.73 4.21
N VAL A 160 -1.76 3.51 3.86
CA VAL A 160 -1.03 2.29 4.25
C VAL A 160 0.18 2.16 3.35
N HIS A 161 1.39 2.26 3.89
CA HIS A 161 2.59 2.12 3.05
C HIS A 161 3.11 0.69 2.96
N LEU A 162 2.86 -0.18 3.93
CA LEU A 162 3.34 -1.56 3.88
C LEU A 162 2.37 -2.50 4.59
N LEU A 163 2.09 -3.60 3.91
CA LEU A 163 1.44 -4.77 4.47
C LEU A 163 2.56 -5.75 4.85
N GLY A 164 2.94 -5.80 6.13
CA GLY A 164 4.04 -6.64 6.59
C GLY A 164 4.21 -6.66 8.11
N GLY A 165 3.93 -7.79 8.76
CA GLY A 165 3.90 -7.83 10.23
C GLY A 165 2.75 -6.94 10.75
N PRO A 166 3.03 -5.90 11.56
CA PRO A 166 2.09 -4.79 11.79
C PRO A 166 1.98 -3.89 10.54
N ILE A 167 0.79 -3.37 10.25
CA ILE A 167 0.58 -2.42 9.14
C ILE A 167 1.31 -1.11 9.44
N TYR A 168 2.11 -0.64 8.47
CA TYR A 168 2.69 0.70 8.53
C TYR A 168 1.79 1.73 7.85
N ILE A 169 1.41 2.76 8.60
CA ILE A 169 0.55 3.86 8.15
C ILE A 169 1.34 5.16 8.26
N GLY A 170 1.20 6.03 7.27
CA GLY A 170 1.80 7.36 7.28
C GLY A 170 1.01 8.35 6.44
N ALA A 171 1.60 9.53 6.22
CA ALA A 171 1.04 10.52 5.32
C ALA A 171 1.03 10.02 3.87
N GLU A 172 -0.03 10.35 3.14
CA GLU A 172 -0.28 9.88 1.76
C GLU A 172 0.91 10.09 0.81
N ASP A 173 1.59 11.24 0.92
CA ASP A 173 2.76 11.60 0.10
C ASP A 173 3.99 10.71 0.34
N GLY A 174 4.05 10.04 1.51
CA GLY A 174 5.10 9.10 1.86
C GLY A 174 5.00 7.75 1.14
N TRP A 175 3.82 7.38 0.67
CA TRP A 175 3.58 6.07 0.02
C TRP A 175 4.43 5.90 -1.24
N ALA A 176 4.38 6.89 -2.14
CA ALA A 176 5.09 6.86 -3.42
C ALA A 176 6.60 6.72 -3.23
N ARG A 177 7.16 7.36 -2.19
CA ARG A 177 8.59 7.27 -1.88
C ARG A 177 9.01 5.84 -1.53
N ARG A 178 8.17 5.08 -0.82
CA ARG A 178 8.50 3.70 -0.41
C ARG A 178 8.31 2.67 -1.53
N HIS A 179 7.37 2.92 -2.43
CA HIS A 179 7.09 2.00 -3.55
C HIS A 179 7.87 2.31 -4.81
N LYS A 180 8.67 3.39 -4.82
CA LYS A 180 9.61 3.65 -5.92
C LYS A 180 10.52 2.46 -6.11
N LYS A 181 10.74 2.12 -7.38
CA LYS A 181 11.75 1.13 -7.75
C LYS A 181 13.08 1.54 -7.11
N PRO A 182 13.78 0.64 -6.39
CA PRO A 182 15.08 0.96 -5.85
C PRO A 182 15.95 1.43 -7.02
N SER A 183 16.52 2.62 -6.86
CA SER A 183 17.53 3.10 -7.80
C SER A 183 18.60 2.02 -7.88
N PRO A 184 19.16 1.74 -9.08
CA PRO A 184 20.38 0.96 -9.16
C PRO A 184 21.36 1.52 -8.12
N PRO A 185 22.12 0.68 -7.39
CA PRO A 185 23.13 1.19 -6.49
C PRO A 185 23.92 2.25 -7.24
N LEU A 186 24.09 3.43 -6.62
CA LEU A 186 24.97 4.46 -7.14
C LEU A 186 26.26 3.75 -7.53
N MET A 187 26.59 3.81 -8.82
CA MET A 187 27.74 3.11 -9.38
C MET A 187 28.93 3.36 -8.47
N VAL A 188 29.55 2.29 -7.96
CA VAL A 188 30.97 2.29 -7.59
C VAL A 188 31.70 3.04 -8.69
N GLU A 189 32.56 4.02 -8.36
CA GLU A 189 33.24 4.92 -9.31
C GLU A 189 33.49 4.24 -10.67
N MET A 190 32.56 4.44 -11.60
CA MET A 190 32.66 3.89 -12.94
C MET A 190 33.43 4.88 -13.77
N THR A 191 34.33 4.35 -14.60
CA THR A 191 35.07 5.18 -15.54
C THR A 191 34.11 5.82 -16.55
N LEU A 192 34.50 6.95 -17.14
CA LEU A 192 33.67 7.68 -18.11
C LEU A 192 33.17 6.77 -19.26
N ALA A 193 34.03 5.86 -19.73
CA ALA A 193 33.71 4.92 -20.79
C ALA A 193 32.59 3.92 -20.39
N GLU A 194 32.60 3.43 -19.15
CA GLU A 194 31.59 2.52 -18.64
C GLU A 194 30.24 3.22 -18.46
N ASN A 195 30.24 4.49 -18.04
CA ASN A 195 29.04 5.31 -17.93
C ASN A 195 28.43 5.65 -19.31
N GLU A 196 29.27 5.92 -20.30
CA GLU A 196 28.86 6.13 -21.69
C GLU A 196 28.25 4.86 -22.29
N GLU A 197 28.86 3.70 -22.05
CA GLU A 197 28.33 2.41 -22.49
C GLU A 197 27.01 2.06 -21.80
N PHE A 198 26.89 2.29 -20.49
CA PHE A 198 25.64 2.10 -19.76
C PHE A 198 24.53 3.00 -20.31
N SER A 199 24.83 4.29 -20.50
CA SER A 199 23.90 5.26 -21.09
C SER A 199 23.47 4.87 -22.51
N ARG A 200 24.39 4.34 -23.31
CA ARG A 200 24.09 3.78 -24.64
C ARG A 200 23.13 2.60 -24.54
N LYS A 201 23.40 1.62 -23.68
CA LYS A 201 22.54 0.44 -23.47
C LYS A 201 21.14 0.82 -22.99
N VAL A 202 21.02 1.83 -22.11
CA VAL A 202 19.72 2.36 -21.66
C VAL A 202 18.95 2.99 -22.82
N ARG A 203 19.60 3.85 -23.62
CA ARG A 203 18.98 4.45 -24.81
C ARG A 203 18.54 3.39 -25.83
N GLU A 204 19.36 2.38 -26.08
CA GLU A 204 19.01 1.26 -26.97
C GLU A 204 17.77 0.50 -26.48
N ARG A 205 17.69 0.19 -25.18
CA ARG A 205 16.51 -0.46 -24.59
C ARG A 205 15.26 0.41 -24.70
N MET A 206 15.40 1.72 -24.48
CA MET A 206 14.29 2.67 -24.61
C MET A 206 13.80 2.75 -26.06
N MET A 207 14.72 2.83 -27.03
CA MET A 207 14.40 2.83 -28.45
C MET A 207 13.77 1.51 -28.90
N ALA A 208 14.24 0.36 -28.40
CA ALA A 208 13.65 -0.94 -28.70
C ALA A 208 12.22 -1.06 -28.18
N ARG A 209 11.94 -0.58 -26.95
CA ARG A 209 10.59 -0.52 -26.39
C ARG A 209 9.67 0.40 -27.18
N SER A 210 10.16 1.57 -27.58
CA SER A 210 9.41 2.51 -28.43
C SER A 210 9.10 1.90 -29.79
N ALA A 211 10.09 1.29 -30.45
CA ALA A 211 9.90 0.62 -31.74
C ALA A 211 8.92 -0.56 -31.66
N ALA A 212 8.96 -1.35 -30.59
CA ALA A 212 7.98 -2.42 -30.36
C ALA A 212 6.57 -1.88 -30.20
N ARG A 213 6.40 -0.76 -29.46
CA ARG A 213 5.10 -0.11 -29.29
C ARG A 213 4.55 0.46 -30.60
N ILE A 214 5.41 1.03 -31.44
CA ILE A 214 5.03 1.53 -32.77
C ILE A 214 4.55 0.38 -33.66
N ARG A 215 5.31 -0.72 -33.72
CA ARG A 215 4.92 -1.91 -34.50
C ARG A 215 3.59 -2.49 -34.04
N GLU A 216 3.35 -2.51 -32.74
CA GLU A 216 2.08 -3.01 -32.20
C GLU A 216 0.90 -2.10 -32.56
N LEU A 217 1.08 -0.78 -32.51
CA LEU A 217 0.07 0.18 -32.95
C LEU A 217 -0.22 0.07 -34.46
N GLU A 218 0.80 -0.15 -35.28
CA GLU A 218 0.64 -0.38 -36.72
C GLU A 218 -0.11 -1.68 -37.01
N ARG A 219 0.17 -2.75 -36.26
CA ARG A 219 -0.54 -4.03 -36.36
C ARG A 219 -2.02 -3.88 -36.03
N ILE A 220 -2.35 -3.23 -34.91
CA ILE A 220 -3.74 -2.97 -34.50
C ILE A 220 -4.48 -2.13 -35.55
N ARG A 221 -3.81 -1.13 -36.14
CA ARG A 221 -4.40 -0.29 -37.19
C ARG A 221 -4.72 -1.07 -38.48
N GLN A 222 -3.90 -2.06 -38.83
CA GLN A 222 -4.15 -2.92 -39.99
C GLN A 222 -5.26 -3.95 -39.72
N GLU A 223 -5.38 -4.45 -38.49
CA GLU A 223 -6.41 -5.42 -38.09
C GLU A 223 -7.80 -4.78 -37.89
N GLY A 224 -7.88 -3.51 -37.49
CA GLY A 224 -9.15 -2.77 -37.30
C GLY A 224 -9.71 -2.07 -38.54
N GLY A 225 -9.13 -2.29 -39.72
CA GLY A 225 -9.46 -1.60 -40.97
C GLY A 225 -10.23 -2.46 -41.99
N ASN A 226 -10.93 -3.52 -41.57
CA ASN A 226 -11.71 -4.40 -42.44
C ASN A 226 -13.17 -4.49 -41.98
#